data_AF-R7SYM7-F1
#
_entry.id   AF-R7SYM7-F1
#
_cell.length_a   1.000
_cell.length_b   1.000
_cell.length_c   1.000
_cell.angle_alpha   90.00
_cell.angle_beta   90.00
_cell.angle_gamma   90.00
#
_symmetry.space_group_name_H-M   'P 1'
#
loop_
_entity.id
_entity.type
_entity.pdbx_description
1 polymer ?
#
loop_
_entity_poly.entity_id
_entity_poly.type
_entity_poly.pdbx_seq_one_letter_code
_entity_poly.pdbx_strand_id
1 'polypeptide(L)'
;MSSLPDGDYFIINRALGYTGAKLAITFNGVNQYAAVEPLASPPIQTQIWTIKVSRDKKTFSVTPKGASTDEAGWGSQGSVRVLPAGGYVWSFQDNGDGIIIQDGGLTVYWFVGQAEPGQRVQIGDDKGQPGHRWVLEKA
;
A
#
# COMPACT_ATOMS: atom_id res chain seq x y z
N MET A 1 15.30 10.55 -11.26
CA MET A 1 14.29 9.70 -10.61
C MET A 1 14.59 8.26 -10.95
N SER A 2 14.94 7.42 -9.96
CA SER A 2 15.02 5.97 -10.16
C SER A 2 13.60 5.42 -10.30
N SER A 3 13.30 4.73 -11.40
CA SER A 3 12.04 4.00 -11.54
C SER A 3 11.96 2.90 -10.49
N LEU A 4 10.86 2.83 -9.74
CA LEU A 4 10.57 1.71 -8.83
C LEU A 4 10.60 0.39 -9.63
N PRO A 5 11.54 -0.54 -9.38
CA PRO A 5 11.60 -1.77 -10.15
C PRO A 5 10.49 -2.73 -9.73
N ASP A 6 10.05 -3.58 -10.65
CA ASP A 6 9.12 -4.66 -10.34
C ASP A 6 9.65 -5.56 -9.22
N GLY A 7 8.74 -6.13 -8.44
CA GLY A 7 9.05 -7.20 -7.50
C GLY A 7 8.19 -7.20 -6.26
N ASP A 8 8.62 -7.96 -5.27
CA ASP A 8 7.91 -8.15 -4.01
C ASP A 8 8.44 -7.20 -2.93
N TYR A 9 7.52 -6.59 -2.20
CA TYR A 9 7.81 -5.57 -1.21
C TYR A 9 6.90 -5.69 0.01
N PHE A 10 7.42 -5.28 1.17
CA PHE A 10 6.60 -4.76 2.26
C PHE A 10 6.29 -3.28 1.99
N ILE A 11 5.03 -2.89 2.15
CA ILE A 11 4.61 -1.49 2.10
C ILE A 11 4.38 -1.04 3.55
N ILE A 12 5.32 -0.26 4.09
CA ILE A 12 5.38 0.06 5.52
C ILE A 12 5.04 1.52 5.72
N ASN A 13 4.15 1.83 6.65
CA ASN A 13 3.82 3.22 6.97
C ASN A 13 4.97 3.91 7.72
N ARG A 14 5.19 5.20 7.46
CA ARG A 14 6.19 5.99 8.17
C ARG A 14 5.78 6.35 9.59
N ALA A 15 4.48 6.45 9.88
CA ALA A 15 4.02 6.53 11.25
C ALA A 15 4.20 5.15 11.93
N LEU A 16 4.80 5.17 13.11
CA LEU A 16 4.92 3.99 13.95
C LEU A 16 3.63 3.79 14.73
N GLY A 17 3.30 2.53 15.03
CA GLY A 17 2.24 2.22 15.99
C GLY A 17 2.60 2.70 17.40
N TYR A 18 1.61 2.72 18.32
CA TYR A 18 1.81 3.22 19.69
C TYR A 18 2.93 2.52 20.48
N THR A 19 3.27 1.29 20.12
CA THR A 19 4.37 0.52 20.73
C THR A 19 5.72 0.78 20.07
N GLY A 20 5.79 1.68 19.08
CA GLY A 20 6.97 1.90 18.24
C GLY A 20 7.11 0.90 17.09
N ALA A 21 6.13 0.00 16.89
CA ALA A 21 6.18 -1.00 15.83
C ALA A 21 6.05 -0.39 14.44
N LYS A 22 6.83 -0.90 13.47
CA LYS A 22 6.60 -0.66 12.04
C LYS A 22 5.26 -1.29 11.65
N LEU A 23 4.46 -0.59 10.87
CA LEU A 23 3.14 -1.06 10.43
C LEU A 23 3.14 -1.32 8.93
N ALA A 24 2.95 -2.58 8.53
CA ALA A 24 2.94 -3.02 7.14
C ALA A 24 1.50 -3.23 6.65
N ILE A 25 1.24 -2.85 5.39
CA ILE A 25 -0.03 -3.18 4.73
C ILE A 25 -0.16 -4.70 4.66
N THR A 26 -1.27 -5.20 5.16
CA THR A 26 -1.60 -6.61 5.32
C THR A 26 -2.87 -6.96 4.55
N PHE A 27 -2.77 -8.02 3.76
CA PHE A 27 -3.86 -8.62 3.03
C PHE A 27 -4.76 -9.44 3.96
N ASN A 28 -6.06 -9.10 3.96
CA ASN A 28 -7.08 -9.71 4.84
C ASN A 28 -8.10 -10.59 4.09
N GLY A 29 -7.82 -10.96 2.84
CA GLY A 29 -8.72 -11.75 2.00
C GLY A 29 -9.31 -10.97 0.83
N VAL A 30 -9.76 -11.71 -0.19
CA VAL A 30 -10.41 -11.13 -1.38
C VAL A 30 -11.73 -10.48 -0.96
N ASN A 31 -12.07 -9.36 -1.57
CA ASN A 31 -13.21 -8.51 -1.22
C ASN A 31 -13.15 -7.95 0.21
N GLN A 32 -12.01 -8.01 0.89
CA GLN A 32 -11.78 -7.37 2.19
C GLN A 32 -10.89 -6.14 2.06
N TYR A 33 -11.01 -5.24 3.02
CA TYR A 33 -10.15 -4.06 3.10
C TYR A 33 -8.76 -4.46 3.59
N ALA A 34 -7.73 -3.93 2.93
CA ALA A 34 -6.37 -4.02 3.44
C ALA A 34 -6.25 -3.14 4.69
N ALA A 35 -5.51 -3.63 5.69
CA ALA A 35 -5.25 -2.92 6.93
C ALA A 35 -3.76 -2.89 7.19
N VAL A 36 -3.32 -2.04 8.11
CA VAL A 36 -1.94 -2.09 8.59
C VAL A 36 -1.86 -2.97 9.85
N GLU A 37 -0.83 -3.80 9.93
CA GLU A 37 -0.53 -4.62 11.10
C GLU A 37 0.96 -4.46 11.44
N PRO A 38 1.39 -4.77 12.67
CA PRO A 38 2.81 -4.85 13.00
C PRO A 38 3.56 -5.73 11.98
N LEU A 39 4.67 -5.21 11.45
CA LEU A 39 5.52 -5.96 10.52
C LEU A 39 5.98 -7.25 11.20
N ALA A 40 5.64 -8.39 10.60
CA ALA A 40 5.90 -9.70 11.16
C ALA A 40 7.39 -10.05 11.08
N SER A 41 7.89 -10.73 12.11
CA SER A 41 9.21 -11.35 12.15
C SER A 41 9.07 -12.76 12.73
N PRO A 42 9.20 -13.83 11.92
CA PRO A 42 9.59 -13.84 10.51
C PRO A 42 8.52 -13.26 9.56
N PRO A 43 8.89 -12.83 8.33
CA PRO A 43 7.93 -12.30 7.38
C PRO A 43 6.84 -13.28 6.95
N ILE A 44 5.64 -12.76 6.72
CA ILE A 44 4.46 -13.54 6.30
C ILE A 44 3.95 -13.09 4.93
N GLN A 45 3.42 -14.04 4.14
CA GLN A 45 2.99 -13.77 2.77
C GLN A 45 1.87 -12.73 2.66
N THR A 46 1.03 -12.59 3.67
CA THR A 46 -0.05 -11.59 3.68
C THR A 46 0.46 -10.16 3.81
N GLN A 47 1.71 -9.94 4.21
CA GLN A 47 2.34 -8.61 4.25
C GLN A 47 3.21 -8.31 3.02
N ILE A 48 3.32 -9.28 2.10
CA ILE A 48 4.12 -9.14 0.89
C ILE A 48 3.22 -8.77 -0.28
N TRP A 49 3.59 -7.72 -1.00
CA TRP A 49 2.87 -7.21 -2.16
C TRP A 49 3.79 -7.21 -3.38
N THR A 50 3.35 -7.84 -4.45
CA THR A 50 3.98 -7.75 -5.76
C THR A 50 3.56 -6.43 -6.41
N ILE A 51 4.54 -5.56 -6.67
CA ILE A 51 4.36 -4.29 -7.37
C ILE A 51 4.94 -4.45 -8.77
N LYS A 52 4.15 -4.15 -9.81
CA LYS A 52 4.59 -4.22 -11.21
C LYS A 52 4.19 -2.98 -11.96
N VAL A 53 5.08 -2.50 -12.83
CA VAL A 53 4.81 -1.37 -13.72
C VAL A 53 3.69 -1.72 -14.71
N SER A 54 2.74 -0.81 -14.85
CA SER A 54 1.64 -0.90 -15.82
C SER A 54 2.11 -0.57 -17.23
N ARG A 55 1.25 -0.85 -18.23
CA ARG A 55 1.55 -0.59 -19.66
C ARG A 55 1.88 0.86 -19.97
N ASP A 56 1.35 1.81 -19.20
CA ASP A 56 1.60 3.25 -19.35
C ASP A 56 2.99 3.69 -18.86
N LYS A 57 3.75 2.78 -18.22
CA LYS A 57 5.09 3.01 -17.63
C LYS A 57 5.12 4.08 -16.54
N LYS A 58 3.97 4.47 -15.99
CA LYS A 58 3.83 5.54 -14.99
C LYS A 58 3.11 5.05 -13.74
N THR A 59 2.14 4.16 -13.92
CA THR A 59 1.39 3.57 -12.83
C THR A 59 1.83 2.13 -12.59
N PHE A 60 1.34 1.57 -11.49
CA PHE A 60 1.72 0.25 -11.01
C PHE A 60 0.49 -0.52 -10.55
N SER A 61 0.44 -1.81 -10.87
CA SER A 61 -0.46 -2.76 -10.22
C SER A 61 0.14 -3.18 -8.87
N VAL A 62 -0.71 -3.38 -7.87
CA VAL A 62 -0.31 -3.83 -6.53
C VAL A 62 -1.12 -5.06 -6.17
N THR A 63 -0.46 -6.20 -6.02
CA THR A 63 -1.10 -7.52 -5.86
C THR A 63 -0.58 -8.22 -4.62
N PRO A 64 -1.42 -8.75 -3.72
CA PRO A 64 -0.94 -9.49 -2.55
C PRO A 64 -0.31 -10.82 -2.98
N LYS A 65 0.83 -11.18 -2.38
CA LYS A 65 1.54 -12.42 -2.73
C LYS A 65 0.68 -13.67 -2.54
N GLY A 66 -0.15 -13.68 -1.49
CA GLY A 66 -1.07 -14.76 -1.17
C GLY A 66 -2.33 -14.86 -2.05
N ALA A 67 -2.59 -13.88 -2.93
CA ALA A 67 -3.70 -13.91 -3.88
C ALA A 67 -3.28 -13.22 -5.20
N SER A 68 -2.42 -13.90 -5.95
CA SER A 68 -1.71 -13.35 -7.11
C SER A 68 -2.58 -12.96 -8.32
N THR A 69 -3.87 -13.29 -8.31
CA THR A 69 -4.85 -12.93 -9.33
C THR A 69 -5.71 -11.72 -8.95
N ASP A 70 -5.53 -11.22 -7.73
CA ASP A 70 -6.29 -10.11 -7.17
C ASP A 70 -5.41 -8.88 -7.03
N GLU A 71 -6.03 -7.71 -7.01
CA GLU A 71 -5.38 -6.41 -7.06
C GLU A 71 -5.90 -5.51 -5.94
N ALA A 72 -5.04 -4.67 -5.39
CA ALA A 72 -5.45 -3.57 -4.54
C ALA A 72 -6.22 -2.55 -5.39
N GLY A 73 -7.51 -2.40 -5.13
CA GLY A 73 -8.39 -1.44 -5.77
C GLY A 73 -9.00 -0.45 -4.78
N TRP A 74 -9.79 0.48 -5.31
CA TRP A 74 -10.51 1.47 -4.51
C TRP A 74 -11.86 0.90 -4.06
N GLY A 75 -12.00 0.60 -2.77
CA GLY A 75 -13.26 0.14 -2.19
C GLY A 75 -14.27 1.29 -1.98
N SER A 76 -15.57 0.94 -1.97
CA SER A 76 -16.68 1.91 -1.87
C SER A 76 -16.69 2.77 -0.60
N GLN A 77 -15.93 2.40 0.43
CA GLN A 77 -15.80 3.16 1.69
C GLN A 77 -14.56 4.05 1.74
N GLY A 78 -13.93 4.37 0.60
CA GLY A 78 -12.75 5.25 0.58
C GLY A 78 -11.53 4.59 1.22
N SER A 79 -11.32 3.31 0.95
CA SER A 79 -10.21 2.53 1.49
C SER A 79 -9.76 1.47 0.50
N VAL A 80 -8.49 1.05 0.62
CA VAL A 80 -7.91 0.02 -0.22
C VAL A 80 -8.61 -1.31 0.05
N ARG A 81 -9.13 -1.92 -1.00
CA ARG A 81 -9.82 -3.21 -0.97
C ARG A 81 -9.18 -4.13 -1.99
N VAL A 82 -8.93 -5.38 -1.62
CA VAL A 82 -8.42 -6.36 -2.59
C VAL A 82 -9.59 -6.91 -3.39
N LEU A 83 -9.51 -6.81 -4.71
CA LEU A 83 -10.57 -7.13 -5.65
C LEU A 83 -10.02 -8.06 -6.74
N PRO A 84 -10.88 -8.86 -7.40
CA PRO A 84 -10.49 -9.55 -8.63
C PRO A 84 -9.88 -8.59 -9.64
N ALA A 85 -8.90 -9.06 -10.42
CA ALA A 85 -8.20 -8.22 -11.40
C ALA A 85 -9.17 -7.36 -12.24
N GLY A 86 -8.96 -6.06 -12.19
CA GLY A 86 -9.78 -5.05 -12.85
C GLY A 86 -8.95 -4.01 -13.59
N GLY A 87 -7.62 -4.12 -13.55
CA GLY A 87 -6.72 -3.10 -14.06
C GLY A 87 -6.63 -1.91 -13.12
N TYR A 88 -6.69 -2.15 -11.80
CA TYR A 88 -6.52 -1.10 -10.81
C TYR A 88 -5.06 -0.69 -10.74
N VAL A 89 -4.81 0.62 -10.78
CA VAL A 89 -3.46 1.17 -10.87
C VAL A 89 -3.24 2.30 -9.88
N TRP A 90 -1.99 2.39 -9.41
CA TRP A 90 -1.53 3.39 -8.43
C TRP A 90 -0.22 4.01 -8.89
N SER A 91 0.02 5.25 -8.50
CA SER A 91 1.25 5.97 -8.75
C SER A 91 2.09 6.00 -7.48
N PHE A 92 3.39 5.72 -7.60
CA PHE A 92 4.35 5.78 -6.50
C PHE A 92 5.32 6.92 -6.77
N GLN A 93 5.41 7.89 -5.87
CA GLN A 93 6.35 9.01 -5.99
C GLN A 93 7.16 9.15 -4.70
N ASP A 94 8.47 9.29 -4.84
CA ASP A 94 9.37 9.59 -3.74
C ASP A 94 9.69 11.09 -3.77
N ASN A 95 9.42 11.77 -2.66
CA ASN A 95 9.65 13.20 -2.47
C ASN A 95 10.79 13.48 -1.47
N GLY A 96 11.51 12.45 -1.01
CA GLY A 96 12.58 12.54 -0.01
C GLY A 96 12.12 12.41 1.44
N ASP A 97 10.83 12.58 1.75
CA ASP A 97 10.24 12.34 3.08
C ASP A 97 9.57 10.96 3.18
N GLY A 98 9.52 10.22 2.08
CA GLY A 98 8.93 8.90 1.95
C GLY A 98 8.21 8.78 0.61
N ILE A 99 7.56 7.65 0.42
CA ILE A 99 6.79 7.40 -0.79
C ILE A 99 5.34 7.82 -0.56
N ILE A 100 4.81 8.62 -1.47
CA ILE A 100 3.36 8.82 -1.60
C ILE A 100 2.81 7.79 -2.60
N ILE A 101 1.66 7.23 -2.27
CA ILE A 101 0.93 6.30 -3.13
C ILE A 101 -0.39 6.96 -3.49
N GLN A 102 -0.61 7.21 -4.77
CA GLN A 102 -1.76 7.93 -5.29
C GLN A 102 -2.55 7.09 -6.28
N ASP A 103 -3.81 7.45 -6.53
CA ASP A 103 -4.55 6.89 -7.67
C ASP A 103 -3.88 7.24 -9.01
N GLY A 104 -4.29 6.56 -10.09
CA GLY A 104 -3.78 6.83 -11.43
C GLY A 104 -4.02 8.28 -11.92
N GLY A 105 -5.01 8.98 -11.37
CA GLY A 105 -5.31 10.39 -11.66
C GLY A 105 -4.53 11.40 -10.82
N LEU A 106 -3.72 10.95 -9.84
CA LEU A 106 -2.94 11.80 -8.93
C LEU A 106 -3.79 12.78 -8.10
N THR A 107 -4.97 12.32 -7.66
CA THR A 107 -5.96 13.14 -6.94
C THR A 107 -6.07 12.78 -5.46
N VAL A 108 -5.88 11.52 -5.11
CA VAL A 108 -6.04 11.01 -3.74
C VAL A 108 -4.87 10.11 -3.35
N TYR A 109 -4.70 9.91 -2.05
CA TYR A 109 -3.51 9.31 -1.45
C TYR A 109 -3.90 8.16 -0.52
N TRP A 110 -3.07 7.13 -0.46
CA TRP A 110 -3.16 6.11 0.57
C TRP A 110 -2.61 6.62 1.88
N PHE A 111 -3.34 6.42 2.98
CA PHE A 111 -2.90 6.81 4.31
C PHE A 111 -3.48 5.94 5.41
N VAL A 112 -2.92 6.07 6.61
CA VAL A 112 -3.53 5.63 7.87
C VAL A 112 -3.62 6.83 8.81
N GLY A 113 -4.77 6.96 9.48
CA GLY A 113 -5.05 8.12 10.32
C GLY A 113 -4.30 8.10 11.66
N GLN A 114 -4.55 7.07 12.50
CA GLN A 114 -3.97 6.96 13.85
C GLN A 114 -2.74 6.04 13.89
N ALA A 115 -2.44 5.36 12.78
CA ALA A 115 -1.38 4.36 12.70
C ALA A 115 -1.55 3.29 13.79
N GLU A 116 -2.71 2.64 13.81
CA GLU A 116 -3.02 1.56 14.73
C GLU A 116 -3.08 0.21 14.00
N PRO A 117 -2.64 -0.89 14.64
CA PRO A 117 -2.93 -2.25 14.15
C PRO A 117 -4.42 -2.43 13.83
N GLY A 118 -4.72 -3.07 12.71
CA GLY A 118 -6.09 -3.28 12.21
C GLY A 118 -6.70 -2.07 11.52
N GLN A 119 -6.05 -0.89 11.52
CA GLN A 119 -6.56 0.27 10.81
C GLN A 119 -6.50 0.04 9.29
N ARG A 120 -7.62 0.27 8.61
CA ARG A 120 -7.70 0.18 7.16
C ARG A 120 -6.79 1.21 6.49
N VAL A 121 -6.23 0.85 5.35
CA VAL A 121 -5.53 1.80 4.48
C VAL A 121 -6.60 2.66 3.78
N GLN A 122 -6.71 3.91 4.20
CA GLN A 122 -7.70 4.86 3.71
C GLN A 122 -7.22 5.55 2.44
N ILE A 123 -8.16 6.07 1.65
CA ILE A 123 -7.90 6.83 0.42
C ILE A 123 -8.54 8.20 0.55
N GLY A 124 -7.78 9.28 0.36
CA GLY A 124 -8.28 10.65 0.49
C GLY A 124 -7.17 11.69 0.36
N ASP A 125 -7.42 12.91 0.85
CA ASP A 125 -6.48 14.03 0.70
C ASP A 125 -5.17 13.80 1.47
N ASP A 126 -4.05 14.29 0.92
CA ASP A 126 -2.77 14.32 1.63
C ASP A 126 -2.76 15.42 2.69
N LYS A 127 -2.36 15.07 3.91
CA LYS A 127 -2.17 16.02 5.02
C LYS A 127 -0.70 16.33 5.31
N GLY A 128 0.23 15.76 4.53
CA GLY A 128 1.66 15.95 4.74
C GLY A 128 2.20 15.31 6.03
N GLN A 129 1.45 14.34 6.59
CA GLN A 129 1.78 13.69 7.85
C GLN A 129 2.45 12.33 7.61
N PRO A 130 3.22 11.79 8.58
CA PRO A 130 3.85 10.48 8.45
C PRO A 130 2.87 9.34 8.11
N GLY A 131 1.61 9.43 8.55
CA GLY A 131 0.54 8.48 8.19
C GLY A 131 0.23 8.40 6.69
N HIS A 132 0.61 9.42 5.92
CA HIS A 132 0.43 9.54 4.46
C HIS A 132 1.72 9.23 3.69
N ARG A 133 2.77 8.76 4.37
CA ARG A 133 4.06 8.42 3.77
C ARG A 133 4.37 6.96 4.01
N TRP A 134 4.97 6.34 3.01
CA TRP A 134 5.27 4.91 3.00
C TRP A 134 6.75 4.66 2.74
N VAL A 135 7.21 3.48 3.12
CA VAL A 135 8.54 2.94 2.81
C VAL A 135 8.31 1.61 2.11
N LEU A 136 9.05 1.38 1.03
CA LEU A 136 9.10 0.09 0.35
C LEU A 136 10.37 -0.64 0.77
N GLU A 137 10.22 -1.76 1.45
CA GLU A 137 11.32 -2.67 1.77
C GLU A 137 11.18 -3.91 0.87
N LYS A 138 12.26 -4.37 0.22
CA LYS A 138 12.24 -5.60 -0.57
C LYS A 138 11.94 -6.80 0.33
N ALA A 139 11.02 -7.66 -0.12
CA ALA A 139 10.64 -8.88 0.58
C ALA A 139 11.58 -10.06 0.34
#